data_AF-A0A8T4KZV2-F1
#
_entry.id   AF-A0A8T4KZV2-F1
#
_cell.length_a   1.000
_cell.length_b   1.000
_cell.length_c   1.000
_cell.angle_alpha   90.00
_cell.angle_beta   90.00
_cell.angle_gamma   90.00
#
_symmetry.space_group_name_H-M   'P 1'
#
loop_
_entity.id
_entity.type
_entity.pdbx_description
1 polymer ?
#
loop_
_entity_poly.entity_id
_entity_poly.type
_entity_poly.pdbx_seq_one_letter_code
_entity_poly.pdbx_strand_id
1 'polypeptide(L)'
;MFLKVTWTTHKGKKRKYGSVVETYRENGKIKHKHIKSLGYLETTEDIQKAQRLIEKLKAGKTMIMLEDLDTKRNRDYGIIYVADELWKRYGMKSILDNVADKTNVEFDMERIVFLLTVNRLHNPSSDLCAYEWMKNDAYTGSVKIELQYLYRALDKLKKHKLHIEKGLLKSLKKNLDLKVDVVFYDLTGVYFEGEGTESAGFGFYMARKYYR
;
A
#
# COMPACT_ATOMS: atom_id res chain seq x y z
N MET A 1 16.61 -17.09 -34.45
CA MET A 1 16.83 -15.71 -33.95
C MET A 1 18.24 -15.52 -33.41
N PHE A 2 18.88 -14.36 -33.60
CA PHE A 2 20.18 -14.01 -33.00
C PHE A 2 20.37 -12.49 -32.91
N LEU A 3 21.41 -12.04 -32.19
CA LEU A 3 21.73 -10.62 -32.01
C LEU A 3 22.48 -10.11 -33.23
N LYS A 4 21.91 -9.15 -33.95
CA LYS A 4 22.62 -8.41 -34.99
C LYS A 4 23.04 -7.06 -34.43
N VAL A 5 24.35 -6.83 -34.38
CA VAL A 5 24.95 -5.54 -33.99
C VAL A 5 25.28 -4.75 -35.24
N THR A 6 24.78 -3.54 -35.33
CA THR A 6 25.05 -2.61 -36.44
C THR A 6 25.69 -1.33 -35.92
N TRP A 7 26.56 -0.74 -36.72
CA TRP A 7 27.18 0.54 -36.42
C TRP A 7 26.46 1.67 -37.14
N THR A 8 26.11 2.71 -36.42
CA THR A 8 25.51 3.93 -36.98
C THR A 8 26.35 5.13 -36.58
N THR A 9 26.69 5.98 -37.55
CA THR A 9 27.42 7.23 -37.31
C THR A 9 26.43 8.38 -37.30
N HIS A 10 26.35 9.11 -36.20
CA HIS A 10 25.51 10.31 -36.10
C HIS A 10 26.31 11.45 -35.47
N LYS A 11 26.36 12.61 -36.13
CA LYS A 11 27.15 13.79 -35.72
C LYS A 11 28.60 13.44 -35.36
N GLY A 12 29.28 12.64 -36.20
CA GLY A 12 30.69 12.26 -36.03
C GLY A 12 30.97 11.18 -34.97
N LYS A 13 29.97 10.77 -34.16
CA LYS A 13 30.14 9.70 -33.16
C LYS A 13 29.60 8.37 -33.69
N LYS A 14 30.43 7.32 -33.66
CA LYS A 14 30.04 5.94 -33.99
C LYS A 14 29.35 5.30 -32.78
N ARG A 15 28.16 4.76 -32.99
CA ARG A 15 27.35 4.08 -31.97
C ARG A 15 26.98 2.68 -32.41
N LYS A 16 27.01 1.72 -31.48
CA LYS A 16 26.56 0.35 -31.73
C LYS A 16 25.08 0.24 -31.37
N TYR A 17 24.31 -0.42 -32.22
CA TYR A 17 22.90 -0.71 -31.98
C TYR A 17 22.65 -2.20 -32.09
N GLY A 18 21.82 -2.73 -31.19
CA GLY A 18 21.41 -4.13 -31.17
C GLY A 18 20.04 -4.32 -31.79
N SER A 19 19.87 -5.40 -32.55
CA SER A 19 18.56 -5.83 -33.05
C SER A 19 18.41 -7.35 -32.96
N VAL A 20 17.21 -7.82 -32.66
CA VAL A 20 16.86 -9.24 -32.75
C VAL A 20 16.43 -9.52 -34.18
N VAL A 21 17.14 -10.43 -34.85
CA VAL A 21 16.82 -10.83 -36.21
C VAL A 21 16.62 -12.32 -36.33
N GLU A 22 15.82 -12.72 -37.32
CA GLU A 22 15.60 -14.12 -37.68
C GLU A 22 16.03 -14.39 -39.11
N THR A 23 16.74 -15.49 -39.30
CA THR A 23 17.19 -15.92 -40.62
C THR A 23 16.05 -16.62 -41.35
N TYR A 24 15.80 -16.22 -42.60
CA TYR A 24 14.90 -16.93 -43.50
C TYR A 24 15.53 -17.01 -44.90
N ARG A 25 15.04 -17.92 -45.75
CA ARG A 25 15.50 -18.08 -47.14
C ARG A 25 14.41 -17.59 -48.08
N GLU A 26 14.81 -16.82 -49.09
CA GLU A 26 13.94 -16.35 -50.16
C GLU A 26 14.71 -16.39 -51.47
N ASN A 27 14.19 -17.10 -52.48
CA ASN A 27 14.82 -17.29 -53.79
C ASN A 27 16.29 -17.73 -53.71
N GLY A 28 16.58 -18.72 -52.86
CA GLY A 28 17.92 -19.27 -52.66
C GLY A 28 18.91 -18.37 -51.89
N LYS A 29 18.53 -17.14 -51.54
CA LYS A 29 19.36 -16.20 -50.77
C LYS A 29 18.93 -16.18 -49.30
N ILE A 30 19.91 -16.14 -48.40
CA ILE A 30 19.69 -15.98 -46.96
C ILE A 30 19.39 -14.51 -46.67
N LYS A 31 18.26 -14.22 -46.04
CA LYS A 31 17.85 -12.88 -45.60
C LYS A 31 17.57 -12.87 -44.09
N HIS A 32 17.64 -11.69 -43.50
CA HIS A 32 17.35 -11.48 -42.07
C HIS A 32 16.09 -10.66 -41.91
N LYS A 33 15.07 -11.22 -41.24
CA LYS A 33 13.85 -10.52 -40.85
C LYS A 33 14.12 -9.79 -39.54
N HIS A 34 13.90 -8.48 -39.52
CA HIS A 34 14.02 -7.69 -38.31
C HIS A 34 12.81 -7.95 -37.41
N ILE A 35 13.06 -8.47 -36.20
CA ILE A 35 11.99 -8.75 -35.23
C ILE A 35 11.77 -7.52 -34.34
N LYS A 36 12.81 -7.07 -33.64
CA LYS A 36 12.71 -5.94 -32.70
C LYS A 36 14.07 -5.27 -32.50
N SER A 37 14.06 -3.95 -32.40
CA SER A 37 15.26 -3.15 -32.09
C SER A 37 15.47 -3.16 -30.58
N LEU A 38 16.71 -3.40 -30.13
CA LEU A 38 17.11 -3.37 -28.72
C LEU A 38 17.74 -2.04 -28.31
N GLY A 39 17.89 -1.11 -29.27
CA GLY A 39 18.46 0.21 -29.01
C GLY A 39 19.99 0.22 -28.95
N TYR A 40 20.53 1.22 -28.27
CA TYR A 40 21.96 1.51 -28.19
C TYR A 40 22.66 0.52 -27.24
N LEU A 41 23.83 0.02 -27.65
CA LEU A 41 24.65 -0.92 -26.87
C LEU A 41 26.01 -0.27 -26.61
N GLU A 42 26.24 0.21 -25.38
CA GLU A 42 27.49 0.90 -25.04
C GLU A 42 28.48 -0.04 -24.36
N THR A 43 27.98 -0.82 -23.41
CA THR A 43 28.79 -1.63 -22.52
C THR A 43 28.72 -3.12 -22.88
N THR A 44 29.70 -3.89 -22.37
CA THR A 44 29.64 -5.35 -22.44
C THR A 44 28.40 -5.90 -21.73
N GLU A 45 27.93 -5.22 -20.68
CA GLU A 45 26.72 -5.60 -19.95
C GLU A 45 25.46 -5.47 -20.81
N ASP A 46 25.37 -4.43 -21.66
CA ASP A 46 24.25 -4.25 -22.59
C ASP A 46 24.18 -5.39 -23.60
N ILE A 47 25.34 -5.86 -24.10
CA ILE A 47 25.44 -6.99 -25.01
C ILE A 47 24.98 -8.28 -24.32
N GLN A 48 25.40 -8.50 -23.07
CA GLN A 48 24.95 -9.66 -22.29
C GLN A 48 23.44 -9.62 -22.00
N LYS A 49 22.89 -8.45 -21.65
CA LYS A 49 21.44 -8.27 -21.46
C LYS A 49 20.67 -8.58 -22.74
N ALA A 50 21.15 -8.09 -23.89
CA ALA A 50 20.58 -8.36 -25.20
C ALA A 50 20.62 -9.85 -25.56
N GLN A 51 21.71 -10.55 -25.28
CA GLN A 51 21.83 -12.00 -25.49
C GLN A 51 20.83 -12.78 -24.62
N ARG A 52 20.74 -12.46 -23.32
CA ARG A 52 19.75 -13.08 -22.40
C ARG A 52 18.31 -12.84 -22.85
N LEU A 53 18.01 -11.64 -23.39
CA LEU A 53 16.70 -11.33 -23.98
C LEU A 53 16.38 -12.25 -25.16
N ILE A 54 17.35 -12.50 -26.04
CA ILE A 54 17.17 -13.36 -27.21
C ILE A 54 16.97 -14.82 -26.81
N GLU A 55 17.69 -15.32 -25.80
CA GLU A 55 17.47 -16.66 -25.26
C GLU A 55 16.05 -16.81 -24.71
N LYS A 56 15.55 -15.81 -23.98
CA LYS A 56 14.16 -15.79 -23.50
C LYS A 56 13.15 -15.78 -24.65
N LEU A 57 13.39 -15.02 -25.71
CA LEU A 57 12.54 -15.01 -26.90
C LEU A 57 12.54 -16.37 -27.62
N LYS A 58 13.71 -17.02 -27.75
CA LYS A 58 13.82 -18.38 -28.32
C LYS A 58 13.07 -19.41 -27.47
N ALA A 59 13.04 -19.22 -26.16
CA ALA A 59 12.26 -20.04 -25.22
C ALA A 59 10.75 -19.72 -25.25
N GLY A 60 10.27 -18.92 -26.20
CA GLY A 60 8.86 -18.60 -26.36
C GLY A 60 8.31 -17.54 -25.39
N LYS A 61 9.17 -16.84 -24.63
CA LYS A 61 8.72 -15.76 -23.74
C LYS A 61 8.45 -14.48 -24.52
N THR A 62 7.32 -13.83 -24.25
CA THR A 62 6.95 -12.54 -24.84
C THR A 62 7.75 -11.39 -24.21
N MET A 63 8.21 -10.45 -25.04
CA MET A 63 8.86 -9.22 -24.58
C MET A 63 7.82 -8.09 -24.52
N ILE A 64 7.62 -7.52 -23.33
CA ILE A 64 6.70 -6.41 -23.06
C ILE A 64 7.54 -5.14 -22.83
N MET A 65 7.21 -4.03 -23.48
CA MET A 65 7.85 -2.74 -23.18
C MET A 65 7.20 -2.14 -21.93
N LEU A 66 7.93 -1.34 -21.15
CA LEU A 66 7.31 -0.62 -20.04
C LEU A 66 6.16 0.28 -20.52
N GLU A 67 6.28 0.85 -21.71
CA GLU A 67 5.25 1.68 -22.36
C GLU A 67 3.97 0.90 -22.67
N ASP A 68 4.06 -0.43 -22.83
CA ASP A 68 2.91 -1.32 -23.05
C ASP A 68 2.25 -1.75 -21.73
N LEU A 69 2.82 -1.37 -20.58
CA LEU A 69 2.26 -1.69 -19.26
C LEU A 69 1.31 -0.59 -18.82
N ASP A 70 0.06 -0.99 -18.56
CA ASP A 70 -0.93 -0.14 -17.92
C ASP A 70 -1.07 -0.52 -16.44
N THR A 71 -0.97 0.47 -15.55
CA THR A 71 -1.16 0.28 -14.11
C THR A 71 -2.66 0.26 -13.80
N LYS A 72 -3.24 -0.94 -13.70
CA LYS A 72 -4.67 -1.10 -13.42
C LYS A 72 -5.12 -0.53 -12.07
N ARG A 73 -4.26 -0.57 -11.05
CA ARG A 73 -4.56 -0.07 -9.69
C ARG A 73 -3.28 0.39 -9.00
N ASN A 74 -3.29 1.64 -8.56
CA ASN A 74 -2.30 2.17 -7.62
C ASN A 74 -2.91 2.11 -6.23
N ARG A 75 -2.16 1.56 -5.27
CA ARG A 75 -2.62 1.45 -3.88
C ARG A 75 -1.70 2.20 -2.94
N ASP A 76 -2.28 2.83 -1.93
CA ASP A 76 -1.55 3.48 -0.86
C ASP A 76 -0.81 2.43 -0.05
N TYR A 77 0.51 2.37 -0.21
CA TYR A 77 1.38 1.43 0.50
C TYR A 77 2.32 2.13 1.48
N GLY A 78 2.91 3.27 1.09
CA GLY A 78 3.96 3.93 1.87
C GLY A 78 3.51 4.31 3.29
N ILE A 79 2.37 4.99 3.42
CA ILE A 79 1.83 5.39 4.73
C ILE A 79 1.45 4.18 5.58
N ILE A 80 0.88 3.14 4.95
CA ILE A 80 0.51 1.89 5.61
C ILE A 80 1.76 1.20 6.14
N TYR A 81 2.82 1.11 5.34
CA TYR A 81 4.08 0.47 5.73
C TYR A 81 4.72 1.17 6.92
N VAL A 82 4.88 2.49 6.85
CA VAL A 82 5.49 3.27 7.94
C VAL A 82 4.65 3.19 9.21
N ALA A 83 3.33 3.32 9.11
CA ALA A 83 2.45 3.19 10.26
C ALA A 83 2.51 1.80 10.88
N ASP A 84 2.61 0.73 10.07
CA ASP A 84 2.67 -0.66 10.54
C ASP A 84 3.97 -0.93 11.33
N GLU A 85 5.09 -0.38 10.89
CA GLU A 85 6.36 -0.45 11.63
C GLU A 85 6.26 0.25 12.99
N LEU A 86 5.68 1.46 13.04
CA LEU A 86 5.46 2.18 14.30
C LEU A 86 4.48 1.44 15.21
N TRP A 87 3.41 0.89 14.63
CA TRP A 87 2.37 0.16 15.32
C TRP A 87 2.92 -1.09 16.04
N LYS A 88 3.80 -1.84 15.34
CA LYS A 88 4.54 -2.97 15.92
C LYS A 88 5.56 -2.51 16.96
N ARG A 89 6.37 -1.50 16.64
CA ARG A 89 7.42 -0.97 17.53
C ARG A 89 6.87 -0.52 18.88
N TYR A 90 5.72 0.16 18.87
CA TYR A 90 5.06 0.63 20.10
C TYR A 90 4.04 -0.36 20.67
N GLY A 91 4.00 -1.59 20.15
CA GLY A 91 3.27 -2.70 20.75
C GLY A 91 1.76 -2.69 20.56
N MET A 92 1.21 -1.78 19.76
CA MET A 92 -0.24 -1.70 19.50
C MET A 92 -0.78 -3.00 18.89
N LYS A 93 -0.04 -3.60 17.96
CA LYS A 93 -0.36 -4.92 17.40
C LYS A 93 -0.59 -5.95 18.50
N SER A 94 0.40 -6.12 19.38
CA SER A 94 0.34 -7.10 20.46
C SER A 94 -0.80 -6.83 21.45
N ILE A 95 -1.10 -5.56 21.74
CA ILE A 95 -2.18 -5.18 22.65
C ILE A 95 -3.54 -5.57 22.05
N LEU A 96 -3.75 -5.30 20.77
CA LEU A 96 -5.00 -5.58 20.09
C LEU A 96 -5.19 -7.06 19.80
N ASP A 97 -4.13 -7.79 19.44
CA ASP A 97 -4.16 -9.25 19.32
C ASP A 97 -4.66 -9.89 20.63
N ASN A 98 -4.13 -9.44 21.78
CA ASN A 98 -4.61 -9.91 23.10
C ASN A 98 -6.09 -9.59 23.37
N VAL A 99 -6.63 -8.49 22.83
CA VAL A 99 -8.06 -8.17 22.95
C VAL A 99 -8.88 -9.06 22.02
N ALA A 100 -8.42 -9.27 20.80
CA ALA A 100 -9.06 -10.14 19.82
C ALA A 100 -9.20 -11.58 20.36
N ASP A 101 -8.10 -12.14 20.89
CA ASP A 101 -8.06 -13.49 21.47
C ASP A 101 -9.06 -13.66 22.62
N LYS A 102 -9.19 -12.65 23.49
CA LYS A 102 -10.12 -12.67 24.63
C LYS A 102 -11.58 -12.48 24.24
N THR A 103 -11.85 -11.98 23.04
CA THR A 103 -13.20 -11.61 22.60
C THR A 103 -13.77 -12.54 21.54
N ASN A 104 -13.00 -13.54 21.10
CA ASN A 104 -13.34 -14.55 20.11
C ASN A 104 -13.96 -13.94 18.84
N VAL A 105 -13.28 -12.93 18.29
CA VAL A 105 -13.69 -12.26 17.06
C VAL A 105 -13.39 -13.14 15.84
N GLU A 106 -14.33 -13.18 14.90
CA GLU A 106 -14.24 -14.00 13.66
C GLU A 106 -13.52 -13.30 12.51
N PHE A 107 -12.92 -12.14 12.78
CA PHE A 107 -12.27 -11.28 11.81
C PHE A 107 -10.99 -10.72 12.41
N ASP A 108 -10.09 -10.23 11.54
CA ASP A 108 -8.83 -9.63 11.96
C ASP A 108 -9.07 -8.23 12.56
N MET A 109 -9.45 -8.22 13.84
CA MET A 109 -9.75 -6.99 14.56
C MET A 109 -8.54 -6.06 14.63
N GLU A 110 -7.35 -6.60 14.86
CA GLU A 110 -6.12 -5.82 14.93
C GLU A 110 -5.91 -5.06 13.62
N ARG A 111 -5.99 -5.75 12.48
CA ARG A 111 -5.76 -5.10 11.19
C ARG A 111 -6.82 -4.06 10.85
N ILE A 112 -8.08 -4.31 11.18
CA ILE A 112 -9.16 -3.35 10.92
C ILE A 112 -8.95 -2.07 11.72
N VAL A 113 -8.61 -2.19 13.01
CA VAL A 113 -8.33 -1.02 13.86
C VAL A 113 -7.08 -0.28 13.38
N PHE A 114 -6.06 -1.03 12.97
CA PHE A 114 -4.85 -0.45 12.38
C PHE A 114 -5.20 0.38 11.13
N LEU A 115 -5.93 -0.19 10.17
CA LEU A 115 -6.30 0.50 8.93
C LEU A 115 -7.18 1.72 9.19
N LEU A 116 -8.12 1.63 10.15
CA LEU A 116 -8.92 2.79 10.57
C LEU A 116 -8.02 3.90 11.13
N THR A 117 -7.03 3.53 11.95
CA THR A 117 -6.09 4.49 12.52
C THR A 117 -5.23 5.13 11.43
N VAL A 118 -4.76 4.35 10.46
CA VAL A 118 -4.03 4.89 9.30
C VAL A 118 -4.89 5.84 8.49
N ASN A 119 -6.16 5.51 8.23
CA ASN A 119 -7.08 6.43 7.56
C ASN A 119 -7.19 7.76 8.32
N ARG A 120 -7.32 7.73 9.67
CA ARG A 120 -7.37 8.95 10.50
C ARG A 120 -6.09 9.78 10.49
N LEU A 121 -4.95 9.20 10.14
CA LEU A 121 -3.69 9.93 9.95
C LEU A 121 -3.50 10.44 8.53
N HIS A 122 -4.00 9.69 7.55
CA HIS A 122 -3.77 9.96 6.13
C HIS A 122 -4.84 10.86 5.50
N ASN A 123 -6.11 10.49 5.64
CA ASN A 123 -7.26 11.19 5.08
C ASN A 123 -8.46 11.03 6.05
N PRO A 124 -8.51 11.83 7.12
CA PRO A 124 -9.53 11.71 8.15
C PRO A 124 -10.94 11.86 7.57
N SER A 125 -11.75 10.80 7.66
CA SER A 125 -13.08 10.77 7.06
C SER A 125 -14.10 10.03 7.97
N SER A 126 -15.33 9.86 7.50
CA SER A 126 -16.29 8.96 8.16
C SER A 126 -15.81 7.50 8.10
N ASP A 127 -16.41 6.62 8.92
CA ASP A 127 -16.11 5.18 8.88
C ASP A 127 -16.51 4.54 7.54
N LEU A 128 -17.58 5.03 6.92
CA LEU A 128 -17.99 4.58 5.59
C LEU A 128 -16.97 4.99 4.53
N CYS A 129 -16.50 6.24 4.54
CA CYS A 129 -15.46 6.69 3.61
C CYS A 129 -14.12 5.97 3.88
N ALA A 130 -13.80 5.68 5.13
CA ALA A 130 -12.61 4.90 5.49
C ALA A 130 -12.71 3.46 4.94
N TYR A 131 -13.89 2.85 5.01
CA TYR A 131 -14.16 1.54 4.41
C TYR A 131 -14.00 1.55 2.89
N GLU A 132 -14.53 2.57 2.20
CA GLU A 132 -14.38 2.71 0.76
C GLU A 132 -12.90 2.86 0.35
N TRP A 133 -12.15 3.70 1.08
CA TRP A 133 -10.71 3.83 0.91
C TRP A 133 -9.99 2.49 1.10
N MET A 134 -10.33 1.74 2.16
CA MET A 134 -9.73 0.41 2.40
C MET A 134 -9.98 -0.58 1.26
N LYS A 135 -11.15 -0.50 0.61
CA LYS A 135 -11.54 -1.42 -0.46
C LYS A 135 -10.86 -1.09 -1.79
N ASN A 136 -10.73 0.20 -2.09
CA ASN A 136 -10.37 0.67 -3.42
C ASN A 136 -8.91 1.13 -3.51
N ASP A 137 -8.43 1.85 -2.51
CA ASP A 137 -7.21 2.64 -2.59
C ASP A 137 -6.11 2.11 -1.66
N ALA A 138 -6.45 1.64 -0.46
CA ALA A 138 -5.45 1.16 0.51
C ALA A 138 -4.82 -0.17 0.09
N TYR A 139 -3.53 -0.36 0.39
CA TYR A 139 -2.93 -1.69 0.40
C TYR A 139 -3.26 -2.44 1.70
N THR A 140 -4.18 -3.40 1.60
CA THR A 140 -4.69 -4.15 2.76
C THR A 140 -4.16 -5.58 2.89
N GLY A 141 -3.28 -6.00 1.98
CA GLY A 141 -2.80 -7.38 1.93
C GLY A 141 -3.93 -8.37 1.64
N SER A 142 -4.00 -9.44 2.43
CA SER A 142 -5.01 -10.51 2.34
C SER A 142 -6.17 -10.34 3.33
N VAL A 143 -6.27 -9.19 4.00
CA VAL A 143 -7.26 -8.98 5.06
C VAL A 143 -8.64 -8.82 4.45
N LYS A 144 -9.60 -9.59 4.97
CA LYS A 144 -11.00 -9.49 4.60
C LYS A 144 -11.62 -8.28 5.28
N ILE A 145 -12.14 -7.35 4.48
CA ILE A 145 -12.71 -6.10 4.97
C ILE A 145 -14.18 -6.05 4.63
N GLU A 146 -15.01 -5.90 5.66
CA GLU A 146 -16.45 -5.71 5.54
C GLU A 146 -16.87 -4.60 6.50
N LEU A 147 -17.85 -3.80 6.09
CA LEU A 147 -18.25 -2.61 6.84
C LEU A 147 -18.68 -2.95 8.29
N GLN A 148 -19.38 -4.06 8.49
CA GLN A 148 -19.78 -4.51 9.83
C GLN A 148 -18.59 -4.91 10.71
N TYR A 149 -17.46 -5.31 10.12
CA TYR A 149 -16.26 -5.63 10.91
C TYR A 149 -15.63 -4.37 11.50
N LEU A 150 -15.69 -3.22 10.79
CA LEU A 150 -15.25 -1.93 11.34
C LEU A 150 -16.08 -1.57 12.57
N TYR A 151 -17.41 -1.61 12.47
CA TYR A 151 -18.28 -1.28 13.60
C TYR A 151 -18.10 -2.24 14.77
N ARG A 152 -18.04 -3.56 14.51
CA ARG A 152 -17.75 -4.55 15.56
C ARG A 152 -16.39 -4.31 16.21
N ALA A 153 -15.37 -3.92 15.46
CA ALA A 153 -14.05 -3.60 16.00
C ALA A 153 -14.10 -2.37 16.93
N LEU A 154 -14.81 -1.31 16.53
CA LEU A 154 -15.00 -0.10 17.34
C LEU A 154 -15.74 -0.40 18.67
N ASP A 155 -16.75 -1.26 18.64
CA ASP A 155 -17.45 -1.69 19.86
C ASP A 155 -16.49 -2.41 20.83
N LYS A 156 -15.62 -3.27 20.31
CA LYS A 156 -14.61 -3.95 21.13
C LYS A 156 -13.57 -2.97 21.67
N LEU A 157 -13.11 -2.00 20.88
CA LEU A 157 -12.21 -0.94 21.36
C LEU A 157 -12.84 -0.16 22.52
N LYS A 158 -14.10 0.26 22.36
CA LYS A 158 -14.84 0.97 23.41
C LYS A 158 -14.94 0.13 24.68
N LYS A 159 -15.30 -1.15 24.56
CA LYS A 159 -15.43 -2.06 25.69
C LYS A 159 -14.10 -2.31 26.43
N HIS A 160 -12.99 -2.35 25.70
CA HIS A 160 -11.66 -2.67 26.24
C HIS A 160 -10.74 -1.45 26.40
N LYS A 161 -11.27 -0.22 26.29
CA LYS A 161 -10.53 1.05 26.31
C LYS A 161 -9.47 1.11 27.42
N LEU A 162 -9.86 0.93 28.68
CA LEU A 162 -8.93 1.02 29.82
C LEU A 162 -7.80 -0.01 29.76
N HIS A 163 -8.06 -1.21 29.23
CA HIS A 163 -7.04 -2.23 29.08
C HIS A 163 -6.02 -1.82 28.01
N ILE A 164 -6.51 -1.31 26.88
CA ILE A 164 -5.69 -0.84 25.76
C ILE A 164 -4.83 0.35 26.19
N GLU A 165 -5.42 1.36 26.85
CA GLU A 165 -4.70 2.55 27.33
C GLU A 165 -3.58 2.20 28.32
N LYS A 166 -3.86 1.31 29.29
CA LYS A 166 -2.84 0.82 30.24
C LYS A 166 -1.73 0.05 29.52
N GLY A 167 -2.09 -0.79 28.56
CA GLY A 167 -1.14 -1.54 27.74
C GLY A 167 -0.23 -0.60 26.94
N LEU A 168 -0.82 0.41 26.31
CA LEU A 168 -0.11 1.40 25.52
C LEU A 168 0.84 2.22 26.39
N LEU A 169 0.37 2.73 27.54
CA LEU A 169 1.23 3.45 28.48
C LEU A 169 2.43 2.61 28.92
N LYS A 170 2.21 1.33 29.28
CA LYS A 170 3.29 0.42 29.66
C LYS A 170 4.28 0.21 28.50
N SER A 171 3.77 0.03 27.29
CA SER A 171 4.59 -0.15 26.09
C SER A 171 5.42 1.11 25.79
N LEU A 172 4.82 2.29 25.84
CA LEU A 172 5.50 3.55 25.60
C LEU A 172 6.57 3.83 26.65
N LYS A 173 6.27 3.63 27.95
CA LYS A 173 7.27 3.75 29.02
C LYS A 173 8.51 2.90 28.75
N LYS A 174 8.30 1.66 28.31
CA LYS A 174 9.40 0.73 27.98
C LYS A 174 10.16 1.15 26.73
N ASN A 175 9.45 1.47 25.64
CA ASN A 175 10.07 1.68 24.32
C ASN A 175 10.71 3.06 24.15
N LEU A 176 10.28 4.05 24.93
CA LEU A 176 10.77 5.42 24.88
C LEU A 176 11.55 5.84 26.14
N ASP A 177 11.77 4.91 27.08
CA ASP A 177 12.40 5.16 28.38
C ASP A 177 11.78 6.37 29.12
N LEU A 178 10.44 6.46 29.10
CA LEU A 178 9.73 7.62 29.64
C LEU A 178 9.77 7.60 31.17
N LYS A 179 10.46 8.59 31.74
CA LYS A 179 10.31 8.98 33.15
C LYS A 179 9.09 9.91 33.25
N VAL A 180 8.03 9.41 33.88
CA VAL A 180 6.79 10.18 34.05
C VAL A 180 6.84 10.88 35.39
N ASP A 181 7.52 12.03 35.42
CA ASP A 181 7.64 12.87 36.63
C ASP A 181 6.56 13.97 36.66
N VAL A 182 6.17 14.49 35.50
CA VAL A 182 5.13 15.51 35.32
C VAL A 182 4.19 15.08 34.21
N VAL A 183 2.87 15.21 34.45
CA VAL A 183 1.83 14.91 33.47
C VAL A 183 1.10 16.20 33.12
N PHE A 184 1.28 16.66 31.88
CA PHE A 184 0.45 17.71 31.32
C PHE A 184 -0.86 17.09 30.84
N TYR A 185 -1.99 17.62 31.32
CA TYR A 185 -3.31 17.25 30.82
C TYR A 185 -4.03 18.52 30.35
N ASP A 186 -4.68 18.42 29.20
CA ASP A 186 -5.57 19.46 28.66
C ASP A 186 -6.96 18.85 28.46
N LEU A 187 -7.99 19.66 28.69
CA LEU A 187 -9.39 19.24 28.58
C LEU A 187 -9.99 19.88 27.32
N THR A 188 -9.93 19.15 26.21
CA THR A 188 -10.67 19.52 25.00
C THR A 188 -12.10 18.99 25.06
N GLY A 189 -13.07 19.90 25.01
CA GLY A 189 -14.47 19.56 24.76
C GLY A 189 -14.73 19.31 23.27
N VAL A 190 -15.49 18.28 22.95
CA VAL A 190 -16.03 18.04 21.60
C VAL A 190 -17.54 18.20 21.69
N TYR A 191 -18.11 19.08 20.87
CA TYR A 191 -19.55 19.24 20.72
C TYR A 191 -19.94 18.97 19.27
N PHE A 192 -21.19 18.57 19.08
CA PHE A 192 -21.76 18.31 17.76
C PHE A 192 -23.04 19.12 17.60
N GLU A 193 -23.21 19.74 16.44
CA GLU A 193 -24.43 20.42 16.03
C GLU A 193 -25.02 19.68 14.84
N GLY A 194 -26.34 19.47 14.85
CA GLY A 194 -27.05 18.82 13.76
C GLY A 194 -28.56 18.83 13.93
N GLU A 195 -29.28 18.75 12.82
CA GLU A 195 -30.73 18.52 12.78
C GLU A 195 -31.01 17.03 12.98
N GLY A 196 -30.81 16.54 14.20
CA GLY A 196 -30.99 15.13 14.52
C GLY A 196 -32.46 14.70 14.55
N THR A 197 -32.71 13.42 14.24
CA THR A 197 -33.97 12.73 14.59
C THR A 197 -34.10 12.60 16.12
N GLU A 198 -35.27 12.21 16.67
CA GLU A 198 -35.46 12.09 18.13
C GLU A 198 -34.38 11.25 18.84
N SER A 199 -33.78 10.28 18.13
CA SER A 199 -32.69 9.42 18.59
C SER A 199 -31.34 10.14 18.79
N ALA A 200 -31.17 11.36 18.27
CA ALA A 200 -29.95 12.15 18.40
C ALA A 200 -29.75 12.73 19.82
N GLY A 201 -30.76 12.66 20.69
CA GLY A 201 -30.69 13.13 22.08
C GLY A 201 -29.78 12.31 23.00
N PHE A 202 -29.25 11.16 22.55
CA PHE A 202 -28.43 10.27 23.38
C PHE A 202 -26.91 10.54 23.31
N GLY A 203 -26.48 11.55 22.55
CA GLY A 203 -25.09 12.03 22.53
C GLY A 203 -24.82 13.04 23.65
N PHE A 204 -24.71 12.59 24.90
CA PHE A 204 -24.34 13.46 26.00
C PHE A 204 -22.88 13.92 25.88
N TYR A 205 -22.68 15.13 25.36
CA TYR A 205 -21.89 16.21 25.97
C TYR A 205 -22.20 17.49 25.16
N MET A 206 -23.16 18.30 25.68
CA MET A 206 -23.60 19.61 25.19
C MET A 206 -24.19 19.67 23.76
N ALA A 207 -25.36 19.06 23.56
CA ALA A 207 -26.25 19.41 22.46
C ALA A 207 -27.22 20.53 22.92
N ARG A 208 -27.07 21.77 22.41
CA ARG A 208 -28.11 22.79 22.53
C ARG A 208 -29.05 22.69 21.33
N LYS A 209 -30.30 22.33 21.59
CA LYS A 209 -31.39 22.37 20.60
C LYS A 209 -31.91 23.82 20.55
N TYR A 210 -31.68 24.53 19.45
CA TYR A 210 -32.36 25.79 19.20
C TYR A 210 -33.65 25.48 18.43
N TYR A 211 -34.80 25.58 19.09
CA TYR A 211 -36.08 25.69 18.40
C TYR A 211 -36.16 27.12 17.85
N ARG A 212 -36.23 27.26 16.53
CA ARG A 212 -36.67 28.50 15.88
C ARG A 212 -38.19 28.61 15.96
#